data_AF-A0A6B0BT05-F1
#
_entry.id   AF-A0A6B0BT05-F1
#
_cell.length_a   1.000
_cell.length_b   1.000
_cell.length_c   1.000
_cell.angle_alpha   90.00
_cell.angle_beta   90.00
_cell.angle_gamma   90.00
#
_symmetry.space_group_name_H-M   'P 1'
#
loop_
_entity.id
_entity.type
_entity.pdbx_description
1 polymer ?
#
loop_
_entity_poly.entity_id
_entity_poly.type
_entity_poly.pdbx_seq_one_letter_code
_entity_poly.pdbx_strand_id
1 'polypeptide(L)'
;IGDPRVEGGSFYIGSSEYEQGIINVIDETLEKLNFKSHELILSGLSMGSFGALYYGAQLNPQAIIVGKPLVNIGTIAEHMRLLRPEEFGTALDVLVSNEGDTSQASIQALNQKFWQTFQKKSLSQTVFAIAYMQHDDYDPHAFQELLPVLTAHQARVMNRSIPGRHNDDSPTIASWFVNFYNIILEDKFGRVQHAEKQNI
;
A
#
# COMPACT_ATOMS: atom_id res chain seq x y z
N ILE A 1 9.51 7.84 -1.89
CA ILE A 1 9.24 8.32 -3.28
C ILE A 1 7.96 9.15 -3.22
N GLY A 2 7.99 10.40 -3.72
CA GLY A 2 6.77 11.21 -3.88
C GLY A 2 6.26 11.09 -5.31
N ASP A 3 4.94 11.13 -5.51
CA ASP A 3 4.33 11.19 -6.84
C ASP A 3 3.74 12.60 -7.02
N PRO A 4 4.44 13.51 -7.73
CA PRO A 4 4.01 14.90 -7.88
C PRO A 4 2.98 15.10 -9.01
N ARG A 5 2.53 14.02 -9.66
CA ARG A 5 1.54 14.10 -10.74
C ARG A 5 0.17 14.37 -10.14
N VAL A 6 -0.65 15.14 -10.86
CA VAL A 6 -2.00 15.58 -10.47
C VAL A 6 -2.07 16.21 -9.07
N GLU A 7 -3.25 16.63 -8.61
CA GLU A 7 -3.40 17.44 -7.38
C GLU A 7 -2.96 16.71 -6.10
N GLY A 8 -2.85 15.38 -6.11
CA GLY A 8 -2.51 14.57 -4.94
C GLY A 8 -1.72 13.28 -5.21
N GLY A 9 -1.17 13.08 -6.40
CA GLY A 9 -0.49 11.86 -6.84
C GLY A 9 -1.38 10.92 -7.68
N SER A 10 -0.75 10.09 -8.52
CA SER A 10 -1.43 9.12 -9.39
C SER A 10 -1.14 7.67 -8.97
N PHE A 11 -1.14 7.42 -7.65
CA PHE A 11 -0.96 6.08 -7.07
C PHE A 11 0.32 5.35 -7.53
N TYR A 12 1.32 6.09 -7.99
CA TYR A 12 2.58 5.53 -8.49
C TYR A 12 2.40 4.55 -9.67
N ILE A 13 1.30 4.61 -10.41
CA ILE A 13 1.08 3.82 -11.63
C ILE A 13 1.15 4.69 -12.88
N GLY A 14 1.38 4.08 -14.03
CA GLY A 14 1.43 4.79 -15.30
C GLY A 14 1.87 3.89 -16.44
N SER A 15 2.72 4.43 -17.33
CA SER A 15 3.34 3.64 -18.39
C SER A 15 4.31 2.62 -17.82
N SER A 16 4.58 1.56 -18.58
CA SER A 16 5.54 0.53 -18.19
C SER A 16 6.94 1.11 -17.90
N GLU A 17 7.36 2.14 -18.62
CA GLU A 17 8.63 2.83 -18.38
C GLU A 17 8.66 3.54 -17.02
N TYR A 18 7.55 4.18 -16.65
CA TYR A 18 7.44 4.84 -15.35
C TYR A 18 7.47 3.83 -14.20
N GLU A 19 6.69 2.76 -14.30
CA GLU A 19 6.62 1.72 -13.26
C GLU A 19 7.94 0.96 -13.13
N GLN A 20 8.60 0.65 -14.26
CA GLN A 20 9.93 0.06 -14.26
C GLN A 20 10.97 1.01 -13.69
N GLY A 21 10.85 2.32 -13.93
CA GLY A 21 11.73 3.33 -13.33
C GLY A 21 11.69 3.31 -11.81
N ILE A 22 10.52 3.11 -11.20
CA ILE A 22 10.39 2.98 -9.74
C ILE A 22 11.13 1.74 -9.23
N ILE A 23 10.95 0.59 -9.89
CA ILE A 23 11.64 -0.66 -9.55
C ILE A 23 13.16 -0.47 -9.67
N ASN A 24 13.63 0.10 -10.78
CA ASN A 24 15.06 0.32 -11.03
C ASN A 24 15.70 1.19 -9.95
N VAL A 25 15.05 2.29 -9.53
CA VAL A 25 15.58 3.15 -8.47
C VAL A 25 15.74 2.40 -7.15
N ILE A 26 14.80 1.51 -6.82
CA ILE A 26 14.88 0.69 -5.61
C ILE A 26 16.02 -0.32 -5.72
N ASP A 27 16.10 -1.07 -6.83
CA ASP A 27 17.14 -2.07 -7.07
C ASP A 27 18.55 -1.45 -7.11
N GLU A 28 18.73 -0.33 -7.83
CA GLU A 28 19.99 0.41 -7.87
C GLU A 28 20.41 0.90 -6.48
N THR A 29 19.44 1.27 -5.63
CA THR A 29 19.72 1.70 -4.25
C THR A 29 20.16 0.52 -3.40
N LEU A 30 19.51 -0.64 -3.53
CA LEU A 30 19.93 -1.88 -2.87
C LEU A 30 21.36 -2.27 -3.30
N GLU A 31 21.65 -2.21 -4.60
CA GLU A 31 22.99 -2.48 -5.13
C GLU A 31 24.05 -1.54 -4.54
N LYS A 32 23.78 -0.23 -4.52
CA LYS A 32 24.68 0.78 -3.94
C LYS A 32 24.96 0.54 -2.45
N LEU A 33 23.97 0.03 -1.72
CA LEU A 33 24.09 -0.31 -0.29
C LEU A 33 24.62 -1.74 -0.06
N ASN A 34 24.81 -2.52 -1.12
CA ASN A 34 25.11 -3.94 -1.08
C ASN A 34 24.09 -4.77 -0.26
N PHE A 35 22.81 -4.40 -0.35
CA PHE A 35 21.69 -5.08 0.30
C PHE A 35 20.97 -6.02 -0.67
N LYS A 36 20.30 -7.02 -0.13
CA LYS A 36 19.43 -7.97 -0.85
C LYS A 36 17.95 -7.61 -0.67
N SER A 37 17.08 -8.27 -1.42
CA SER A 37 15.64 -8.06 -1.32
C SER A 37 15.10 -8.33 0.10
N HIS A 38 15.62 -9.33 0.81
CA HIS A 38 15.26 -9.61 2.21
C HIS A 38 15.86 -8.60 3.22
N GLU A 39 16.50 -7.53 2.75
CA GLU A 39 16.94 -6.39 3.56
C GLU A 39 16.16 -5.12 3.18
N LEU A 40 15.15 -5.25 2.31
CA LEU A 40 14.23 -4.19 1.92
C LEU A 40 12.95 -4.23 2.78
N ILE A 41 12.48 -3.06 3.19
CA ILE A 41 11.13 -2.84 3.70
C ILE A 41 10.46 -1.80 2.79
N LEU A 42 9.29 -2.12 2.24
CA LEU A 42 8.43 -1.11 1.62
C LEU A 42 7.31 -0.73 2.58
N SER A 43 6.93 0.53 2.57
CA SER A 43 5.84 0.98 3.42
C SER A 43 5.12 2.21 2.90
N GLY A 44 3.86 2.36 3.29
CA GLY A 44 3.12 3.59 3.01
C GLY A 44 1.75 3.65 3.70
N LEU A 45 1.24 4.88 3.79
CA LEU A 45 -0.09 5.19 4.34
C LEU A 45 -1.00 5.69 3.22
N SER A 46 -2.29 5.30 3.22
CA SER A 46 -3.29 5.76 2.24
C SER A 46 -2.78 5.54 0.81
N MET A 47 -2.63 6.56 -0.05
CA MET A 47 -2.08 6.41 -1.40
C MET A 47 -0.72 5.69 -1.42
N GLY A 48 0.16 5.94 -0.43
CA GLY A 48 1.46 5.26 -0.34
C GLY A 48 1.35 3.75 -0.11
N SER A 49 0.25 3.29 0.48
CA SER A 49 0.00 1.86 0.70
C SER A 49 -0.11 1.10 -0.62
N PHE A 50 -0.74 1.71 -1.64
CA PHE A 50 -0.85 1.14 -2.98
C PHE A 50 0.54 0.86 -3.54
N GLY A 51 1.41 1.87 -3.58
CA GLY A 51 2.76 1.73 -4.11
C GLY A 51 3.57 0.67 -3.34
N ALA A 52 3.48 0.66 -2.01
CA ALA A 52 4.17 -0.32 -1.18
C ALA A 52 3.73 -1.77 -1.47
N LEU A 53 2.42 -2.01 -1.62
CA LEU A 53 1.88 -3.33 -1.94
C LEU A 53 2.16 -3.74 -3.39
N TYR A 54 1.91 -2.83 -4.34
CA TYR A 54 2.03 -3.08 -5.78
C TYR A 54 3.47 -3.36 -6.21
N TYR A 55 4.43 -2.54 -5.78
CA TYR A 55 5.85 -2.77 -6.07
C TYR A 55 6.49 -3.80 -5.15
N GLY A 56 6.05 -3.87 -3.89
CA GLY A 56 6.56 -4.88 -2.95
C GLY A 56 6.29 -6.31 -3.39
N ALA A 57 5.11 -6.58 -3.99
CA ALA A 57 4.83 -7.89 -4.58
C ALA A 57 5.80 -8.28 -5.71
N GLN A 58 6.45 -7.30 -6.36
CA GLN A 58 7.39 -7.52 -7.47
C GLN A 58 8.84 -7.64 -6.98
N LEU A 59 9.17 -7.01 -5.85
CA LEU A 59 10.53 -6.91 -5.30
C LEU A 59 10.86 -7.96 -4.24
N ASN A 60 9.87 -8.71 -3.73
CA ASN A 60 10.03 -9.72 -2.67
C ASN A 60 10.80 -9.21 -1.43
N PRO A 61 10.35 -8.12 -0.81
CA PRO A 61 11.01 -7.52 0.35
C PRO A 61 10.91 -8.40 1.61
N GLN A 62 11.68 -8.08 2.64
CA GLN A 62 11.48 -8.67 3.97
C GLN A 62 10.11 -8.38 4.53
N ALA A 63 9.62 -7.14 4.34
CA ALA A 63 8.34 -6.72 4.84
C ALA A 63 7.67 -5.64 3.99
N ILE A 64 6.34 -5.63 4.04
CA ILE A 64 5.48 -4.57 3.54
C ILE A 64 4.61 -4.07 4.70
N ILE A 65 4.79 -2.80 5.07
CA ILE A 65 4.11 -2.17 6.21
C ILE A 65 3.16 -1.11 5.67
N VAL A 66 1.85 -1.29 5.86
CA VAL A 66 0.86 -0.36 5.33
C VAL A 66 -0.19 0.05 6.34
N GLY A 67 -0.68 1.27 6.19
CA GLY A 67 -1.84 1.76 6.92
C GLY A 67 -2.90 2.32 5.97
N LYS A 68 -4.17 2.02 6.22
CA LYS A 68 -5.32 2.40 5.38
C LYS A 68 -5.10 1.97 3.93
N PRO A 69 -5.03 0.65 3.66
CA PRO A 69 -4.75 0.13 2.33
C PRO A 69 -5.79 0.64 1.32
N LEU A 70 -5.30 1.19 0.21
CA LEU A 70 -6.09 1.56 -0.96
C LEU A 70 -5.58 0.72 -2.13
N VAL A 71 -6.34 -0.29 -2.56
CA VAL A 71 -5.91 -1.27 -3.58
C VAL A 71 -6.81 -1.27 -4.82
N ASN A 72 -8.04 -0.76 -4.68
CA ASN A 72 -9.03 -0.70 -5.75
C ASN A 72 -9.25 0.75 -6.24
N ILE A 73 -8.31 1.29 -7.03
CA ILE A 73 -8.36 2.69 -7.51
C ILE A 73 -9.64 2.98 -8.32
N GLY A 74 -10.09 2.05 -9.15
CA GLY A 74 -11.33 2.19 -9.91
C GLY A 74 -12.55 2.27 -8.99
N THR A 75 -12.61 1.44 -7.94
CA THR A 75 -13.69 1.49 -6.93
C THR A 75 -13.68 2.81 -6.18
N ILE A 76 -12.49 3.29 -5.79
CA ILE A 76 -12.32 4.60 -5.15
C ILE A 76 -12.88 5.70 -6.06
N ALA A 77 -12.53 5.70 -7.35
CA ALA A 77 -13.03 6.66 -8.33
C ALA A 77 -14.57 6.61 -8.49
N GLU A 78 -15.17 5.42 -8.46
CA GLU A 78 -16.63 5.26 -8.47
C GLU A 78 -17.29 5.81 -7.20
N HIS A 79 -16.73 5.51 -6.03
CA HIS A 79 -17.20 6.01 -4.75
C HIS A 79 -17.09 7.53 -4.64
N MET A 80 -16.11 8.14 -5.32
CA MET A 80 -16.04 9.59 -5.37
C MET A 80 -17.29 10.21 -5.98
N ARG A 81 -17.86 9.60 -7.02
CA ARG A 81 -19.09 10.10 -7.66
C ARG A 81 -20.33 9.95 -6.76
N LEU A 82 -20.40 8.88 -5.96
CA LEU A 82 -21.64 8.45 -5.31
C LEU A 82 -21.68 8.69 -3.79
N LEU A 83 -20.55 8.52 -3.11
CA LEU A 83 -20.44 8.53 -1.64
C LEU A 83 -19.73 9.78 -1.13
N ARG A 84 -18.83 10.38 -1.92
CA ARG A 84 -17.97 11.50 -1.49
C ARG A 84 -17.76 12.55 -2.61
N PRO A 85 -18.83 13.14 -3.19
CA PRO A 85 -18.75 14.01 -4.38
C PRO A 85 -17.96 15.31 -4.22
N GLU A 86 -17.64 15.73 -2.99
CA GLU A 86 -16.85 16.95 -2.70
C GLU A 86 -15.41 16.68 -2.24
N GLU A 87 -15.00 15.41 -2.15
CA GLU A 87 -13.64 15.07 -1.72
C GLU A 87 -12.90 14.37 -2.88
N PHE A 88 -11.56 14.44 -2.91
CA PHE A 88 -10.66 13.62 -3.75
C PHE A 88 -11.06 13.33 -5.23
N GLY A 89 -11.47 14.36 -5.99
CA GLY A 89 -11.76 14.24 -7.44
C GLY A 89 -10.60 13.68 -8.28
N THR A 90 -9.37 13.75 -7.77
CA THR A 90 -8.16 13.21 -8.37
C THR A 90 -8.26 11.72 -8.74
N ALA A 91 -9.05 10.91 -8.03
CA ALA A 91 -9.22 9.50 -8.38
C ALA A 91 -9.86 9.31 -9.78
N LEU A 92 -10.75 10.23 -10.20
CA LEU A 92 -11.34 10.21 -11.54
C LEU A 92 -10.31 10.57 -12.62
N ASP A 93 -9.43 11.55 -12.35
CA ASP A 93 -8.33 11.90 -13.26
C ASP A 93 -7.38 10.72 -13.43
N VAL A 94 -7.07 10.01 -12.33
CA VAL A 94 -6.24 8.80 -12.38
C VAL A 94 -6.91 7.72 -13.23
N LEU A 95 -8.23 7.50 -13.06
CA LEU A 95 -8.99 6.55 -13.87
C LEU A 95 -8.93 6.91 -15.37
N VAL A 96 -9.27 8.14 -15.72
CA VAL A 96 -9.27 8.61 -17.12
C VAL A 96 -7.87 8.57 -17.73
N SER A 97 -6.83 8.90 -16.95
CA SER A 97 -5.44 8.88 -17.44
C SER A 97 -4.92 7.47 -17.74
N ASN A 98 -5.43 6.44 -17.07
CA ASN A 98 -4.99 5.05 -17.25
C ASN A 98 -5.86 4.30 -18.26
N GLU A 99 -7.18 4.50 -18.24
CA GLU A 99 -8.13 3.68 -19.00
C GLU A 99 -8.88 4.47 -20.10
N GLY A 100 -8.77 5.80 -20.12
CA GLY A 100 -9.35 6.67 -21.15
C GLY A 100 -10.83 7.03 -20.97
N ASP A 101 -11.58 6.35 -20.11
CA ASP A 101 -12.97 6.68 -19.78
C ASP A 101 -13.35 6.32 -18.33
N THR A 102 -14.63 6.50 -17.97
CA THR A 102 -15.19 6.21 -16.62
C THR A 102 -16.21 5.07 -16.63
N SER A 103 -16.15 4.20 -17.64
CA SER A 103 -17.05 3.05 -17.76
C SER A 103 -16.80 2.03 -16.65
N GLN A 104 -17.79 1.17 -16.39
CA GLN A 104 -17.64 0.04 -15.46
C GLN A 104 -16.50 -0.90 -15.86
N ALA A 105 -16.26 -1.05 -17.16
CA ALA A 105 -15.14 -1.86 -17.66
C ALA A 105 -13.79 -1.24 -17.28
N SER A 106 -13.64 0.07 -17.44
CA SER A 106 -12.43 0.81 -17.04
C SER A 106 -12.19 0.80 -15.54
N ILE A 107 -13.25 0.97 -14.74
CA ILE A 107 -13.20 0.83 -13.27
C ILE A 107 -12.64 -0.54 -12.88
N GLN A 108 -13.19 -1.61 -13.47
CA GLN A 108 -12.73 -2.97 -13.20
C GLN A 108 -11.31 -3.21 -13.73
N ALA A 109 -10.98 -2.73 -14.93
CA ALA A 109 -9.65 -2.88 -15.53
C ALA A 109 -8.57 -2.26 -14.64
N LEU A 110 -8.81 -1.05 -14.12
CA LEU A 110 -7.86 -0.38 -13.24
C LEU A 110 -7.68 -1.10 -11.90
N ASN A 111 -8.76 -1.62 -11.30
CA ASN A 111 -8.65 -2.48 -10.11
C ASN A 111 -7.83 -3.75 -10.42
N GLN A 112 -8.10 -4.37 -11.56
CA GLN A 112 -7.41 -5.60 -11.97
C GLN A 112 -5.91 -5.40 -12.22
N LYS A 113 -5.46 -4.20 -12.58
CA LYS A 113 -4.03 -3.89 -12.69
C LYS A 113 -3.28 -4.22 -11.39
N PHE A 114 -3.84 -3.83 -10.23
CA PHE A 114 -3.26 -4.19 -8.93
C PHE A 114 -3.28 -5.72 -8.72
N TRP A 115 -4.46 -6.33 -8.85
CA TRP A 115 -4.65 -7.75 -8.50
C TRP A 115 -3.87 -8.70 -9.40
N GLN A 116 -3.76 -8.41 -10.69
CA GLN A 116 -2.95 -9.20 -11.62
C GLN A 116 -1.46 -9.16 -11.27
N THR A 117 -0.96 -8.05 -10.75
CA THR A 117 0.42 -7.94 -10.28
C THR A 117 0.60 -8.67 -8.94
N PHE A 118 -0.31 -8.45 -8.00
CA PHE A 118 -0.22 -8.96 -6.64
C PHE A 118 -0.38 -10.49 -6.55
N GLN A 119 -1.26 -11.09 -7.36
CA GLN A 119 -1.55 -12.54 -7.33
C GLN A 119 -0.52 -13.40 -8.08
N LYS A 120 0.28 -12.84 -9.00
CA LYS A 120 1.22 -13.63 -9.82
C LYS A 120 2.51 -14.03 -9.10
N LYS A 121 2.83 -13.41 -7.96
CA LYS A 121 4.16 -13.47 -7.34
C LYS A 121 4.14 -14.24 -6.02
N SER A 122 5.24 -14.91 -5.68
CA SER A 122 5.35 -15.59 -4.38
C SER A 122 5.47 -14.56 -3.27
N LEU A 123 4.57 -14.63 -2.27
CA LEU A 123 4.56 -13.70 -1.13
C LEU A 123 4.99 -14.38 0.18
N SER A 124 5.39 -15.66 0.12
CA SER A 124 5.65 -16.53 1.28
C SER A 124 6.81 -16.08 2.17
N GLN A 125 7.78 -15.34 1.61
CA GLN A 125 8.94 -14.83 2.34
C GLN A 125 8.74 -13.42 2.91
N THR A 126 7.65 -12.75 2.52
CA THR A 126 7.36 -11.37 2.89
C THR A 126 6.44 -11.34 4.11
N VAL A 127 6.77 -10.48 5.08
CA VAL A 127 5.88 -10.17 6.20
C VAL A 127 5.00 -8.98 5.85
N PHE A 128 3.68 -9.13 5.94
CA PHE A 128 2.71 -8.05 5.75
C PHE A 128 2.23 -7.55 7.09
N ALA A 129 2.38 -6.25 7.34
CA ALA A 129 1.89 -5.60 8.55
C ALA A 129 0.88 -4.52 8.17
N ILE A 130 -0.41 -4.73 8.49
CA ILE A 130 -1.51 -3.94 7.93
C ILE A 130 -2.36 -3.32 9.05
N ALA A 131 -2.35 -1.99 9.15
CA ALA A 131 -3.31 -1.24 9.96
C ALA A 131 -4.44 -0.73 9.06
N TYR A 132 -5.71 -0.92 9.41
CA TYR A 132 -6.83 -0.55 8.52
C TYR A 132 -8.06 -0.04 9.28
N MET A 133 -8.85 0.78 8.60
CA MET A 133 -10.12 1.28 9.09
C MET A 133 -11.24 0.27 8.81
N GLN A 134 -12.08 -0.04 9.79
CA GLN A 134 -13.16 -1.04 9.64
C GLN A 134 -14.30 -0.54 8.73
N HIS A 135 -14.50 0.77 8.66
CA HIS A 135 -15.57 1.40 7.88
C HIS A 135 -14.97 2.36 6.85
N ASP A 136 -13.85 1.98 6.25
CA ASP A 136 -13.17 2.79 5.23
C ASP A 136 -14.13 3.16 4.10
N ASP A 137 -14.29 4.46 3.87
CA ASP A 137 -15.24 5.02 2.92
C ASP A 137 -14.61 5.34 1.55
N TYR A 138 -13.32 5.03 1.36
CA TYR A 138 -12.66 5.03 0.06
C TYR A 138 -12.64 3.62 -0.53
N ASP A 139 -12.03 2.68 0.19
CA ASP A 139 -11.85 1.28 -0.24
C ASP A 139 -12.31 0.29 0.85
N PRO A 140 -13.64 0.12 1.03
CA PRO A 140 -14.22 -0.61 2.16
C PRO A 140 -13.83 -2.09 2.24
N HIS A 141 -13.39 -2.68 1.12
CA HIS A 141 -13.10 -4.11 1.01
C HIS A 141 -11.60 -4.43 0.92
N ALA A 142 -10.72 -3.43 0.90
CA ALA A 142 -9.28 -3.61 0.68
C ALA A 142 -8.67 -4.74 1.52
N PHE A 143 -8.84 -4.72 2.84
CA PHE A 143 -8.28 -5.76 3.72
C PHE A 143 -8.97 -7.12 3.56
N GLN A 144 -10.29 -7.12 3.34
CA GLN A 144 -11.09 -8.34 3.16
C GLN A 144 -10.70 -9.08 1.88
N GLU A 145 -10.26 -8.37 0.86
CA GLU A 145 -9.77 -8.94 -0.41
C GLU A 145 -8.29 -9.31 -0.36
N LEU A 146 -7.45 -8.54 0.35
CA LEU A 146 -6.03 -8.85 0.52
C LEU A 146 -5.81 -10.14 1.32
N LEU A 147 -6.55 -10.33 2.43
CA LEU A 147 -6.30 -11.42 3.36
C LEU A 147 -6.41 -12.83 2.73
N PRO A 148 -7.42 -13.16 1.90
CA PRO A 148 -7.48 -14.43 1.18
C PRO A 148 -6.27 -14.68 0.28
N VAL A 149 -5.83 -13.66 -0.48
CA VAL A 149 -4.67 -13.78 -1.38
C VAL A 149 -3.40 -14.02 -0.58
N LEU A 150 -3.18 -13.24 0.48
CA LEU A 150 -2.03 -13.42 1.38
C LEU A 150 -2.00 -14.81 2.01
N THR A 151 -3.17 -15.30 2.45
CA THR A 151 -3.32 -16.64 3.04
C THR A 151 -3.01 -17.73 2.01
N ALA A 152 -3.52 -17.60 0.79
CA ALA A 152 -3.27 -18.56 -0.29
C ALA A 152 -1.78 -18.64 -0.66
N HIS A 153 -1.04 -17.54 -0.55
CA HIS A 153 0.41 -17.47 -0.78
C HIS A 153 1.23 -17.82 0.47
N GLN A 154 0.59 -18.23 1.57
CA GLN A 154 1.23 -18.53 2.86
C GLN A 154 2.10 -17.38 3.38
N ALA A 155 1.72 -16.14 3.06
CA ALA A 155 2.40 -14.95 3.56
C ALA A 155 2.19 -14.80 5.07
N ARG A 156 3.16 -14.23 5.77
CA ARG A 156 3.03 -13.92 7.19
C ARG A 156 2.28 -12.60 7.34
N VAL A 157 1.16 -12.58 8.07
CA VAL A 157 0.32 -11.39 8.20
C VAL A 157 0.16 -10.99 9.67
N MET A 158 0.53 -9.75 9.98
CA MET A 158 0.18 -9.04 11.21
C MET A 158 -0.82 -7.95 10.84
N ASN A 159 -1.89 -7.80 11.62
CA ASN A 159 -2.88 -6.77 11.31
C ASN A 159 -3.48 -6.12 12.55
N ARG A 160 -4.00 -4.91 12.37
CA ARG A 160 -4.77 -4.18 13.36
C ARG A 160 -5.92 -3.44 12.68
N SER A 161 -7.13 -3.61 13.21
CA SER A 161 -8.32 -2.88 12.78
C SER A 161 -8.66 -1.74 13.74
N ILE A 162 -9.12 -0.62 13.20
CA ILE A 162 -9.54 0.58 13.92
C ILE A 162 -10.96 0.94 13.46
N PRO A 163 -11.95 1.09 14.35
CA PRO A 163 -13.29 1.54 13.96
C PRO A 163 -13.29 2.97 13.42
N GLY A 164 -14.03 3.23 12.34
CA GLY A 164 -14.21 4.57 11.77
C GLY A 164 -14.01 4.59 10.25
N ARG A 165 -14.30 5.74 9.65
CA ARG A 165 -14.02 6.08 8.25
C ARG A 165 -12.55 6.40 8.04
N HIS A 166 -12.14 6.57 6.79
CA HIS A 166 -10.73 6.63 6.40
C HIS A 166 -9.91 7.63 7.22
N ASN A 167 -10.50 8.77 7.62
CA ASN A 167 -9.79 9.84 8.34
C ASN A 167 -10.20 10.03 9.81
N ASP A 168 -11.10 9.21 10.35
CA ASP A 168 -11.66 9.43 11.69
C ASP A 168 -10.62 9.24 12.82
N ASP A 169 -9.69 8.28 12.73
CA ASP A 169 -8.64 8.03 13.74
C ASP A 169 -7.26 7.77 13.09
N SER A 170 -6.76 8.82 12.42
CA SER A 170 -5.42 8.81 11.82
C SER A 170 -4.26 8.63 12.83
N PRO A 171 -4.29 9.21 14.05
CA PRO A 171 -3.23 9.03 15.03
C PRO A 171 -3.03 7.57 15.49
N THR A 172 -4.12 6.82 15.70
CA THR A 172 -4.01 5.40 16.08
C THR A 172 -3.43 4.56 14.94
N ILE A 173 -3.85 4.79 13.69
CA ILE A 173 -3.24 4.13 12.51
C ILE A 173 -1.74 4.40 12.45
N ALA A 174 -1.33 5.66 12.59
CA ALA A 174 0.08 6.05 12.52
C ALA A 174 0.91 5.40 13.64
N SER A 175 0.34 5.31 14.85
CA SER A 175 0.98 4.64 15.99
C SER A 175 1.21 3.15 15.72
N TRP A 176 0.22 2.45 15.15
CA TRP A 176 0.37 1.05 14.76
C TRP A 176 1.35 0.85 13.61
N PHE A 177 1.35 1.75 12.64
CA PHE A 177 2.31 1.74 11.53
C PHE A 177 3.76 1.81 12.04
N VAL A 178 4.07 2.73 12.96
CA VAL A 178 5.39 2.83 13.60
C VAL A 178 5.68 1.60 14.47
N ASN A 179 4.69 1.11 15.22
CA ASN A 179 4.87 -0.08 16.04
C ASN A 179 5.24 -1.33 15.21
N PHE A 180 4.60 -1.53 14.06
CA PHE A 180 4.96 -2.61 13.13
C PHE A 180 6.38 -2.48 12.60
N TYR A 181 6.80 -1.25 12.30
CA TYR A 181 8.20 -0.97 11.95
C TYR A 181 9.15 -1.44 13.05
N ASN A 182 8.90 -1.06 14.29
CA ASN A 182 9.76 -1.42 15.42
C ASN A 182 9.82 -2.95 15.61
N ILE A 183 8.68 -3.63 15.58
CA ILE A 183 8.60 -5.09 15.69
C ILE A 183 9.44 -5.78 14.60
N ILE A 184 9.33 -5.33 13.35
CA ILE A 184 10.05 -5.93 12.23
C ILE A 184 11.55 -5.63 12.31
N LEU A 185 11.92 -4.40 12.66
CA LEU A 185 13.32 -3.99 12.81
C LEU A 185 14.02 -4.77 13.94
N GLU A 186 13.30 -5.02 15.04
CA GLU A 186 13.80 -5.84 16.14
C GLU A 186 13.92 -7.33 15.75
N ASP A 187 12.84 -7.94 15.27
CA ASP A 187 12.76 -9.38 14.99
C ASP A 187 13.62 -9.82 13.78
N LYS A 188 13.69 -9.00 12.73
CA LYS A 188 14.40 -9.36 11.48
C LYS A 188 15.80 -8.81 11.37
N PHE A 189 16.09 -7.70 12.05
CA PHE A 189 17.34 -6.97 11.89
C PHE A 189 18.06 -6.68 13.22
N GLY A 190 17.54 -7.15 14.36
CA GLY A 190 18.17 -6.99 15.68
C GLY A 190 18.25 -5.55 16.18
N ARG A 191 17.47 -4.62 15.60
CA ARG A 191 17.48 -3.20 15.96
C ARG A 191 16.55 -2.94 17.15
N VAL A 192 17.03 -3.23 18.35
CA VAL A 192 16.29 -3.00 19.61
C VAL A 192 16.14 -1.50 19.86
N GLN A 193 14.90 -1.02 20.04
CA GLN A 193 14.66 0.30 20.61
C GLN A 193 14.83 0.22 22.12
N HIS A 194 15.95 0.75 22.64
CA HIS A 194 16.00 1.12 24.05
C HIS A 194 15.06 2.31 24.24
N ALA A 195 13.84 2.05 24.71
CA ALA A 195 13.00 3.12 25.22
C ALA A 195 13.79 3.81 26.35
N GLU A 196 14.23 5.04 26.13
CA GLU A 196 14.54 5.92 27.23
C GLU A 196 13.29 5.98 28.08
N LYS A 197 13.32 5.31 29.24
CA LYS A 197 12.32 5.50 30.28
C LYS A 197 12.32 6.99 30.59
N GLN A 198 11.35 7.72 30.04
CA GLN A 198 11.04 9.05 30.53
C GLN A 198 10.56 8.86 31.96
N ASN A 199 11.47 9.08 32.91
CA ASN A 199 11.13 9.30 34.30
C ASN A 199 10.28 10.57 34.35
N ILE A 200 8.97 10.38 34.57
CA ILE A 200 8.08 11.41 35.14
C ILE A 200 7.56 10.83 36.44
#